data_AF-A0A099Z2M2-F1
#
_entry.id   AF-A0A099Z2M2-F1
#
_cell.length_a   1.000
_cell.length_b   1.000
_cell.length_c   1.000
_cell.angle_alpha   90.00
_cell.angle_beta   90.00
_cell.angle_gamma   90.00
#
_symmetry.space_group_name_H-M   'P 1'
#
loop_
_entity.id
_entity.type
_entity.pdbx_description
1 polymer ?
#
loop_
_entity_poly.entity_id
_entity_poly.type
_entity_poly.pdbx_seq_one_letter_code
_entity_poly.pdbx_strand_id
1 'polypeptide(L)'
;EVNLLWAAHQIHHSSEDYNLLTALRQSLLQRYTSWIFNLPMALFIPPSVFAVHLQFNLLYQFWIHTEVITSLGPLEFILNTPSHHRVHHGRNPYCIDKNYGGTLIIWDRIFGTFEAEDAKVVYGLTHPVNSFEPILLQFRPLAHIWNTFWATPGFCNKLSVLFKGPGWGPGKPRLGLPEEIPVVTGKEVPYNPSVSAYLNCYAVIHFAVIVDLYIDLLATVTVS
;
A
#
# COMPACT_ATOMS: atom_id res chain seq x y z
N GLU A 1 -9.27 2.72 -8.09
CA GLU A 1 -7.93 3.36 -8.02
C GLU A 1 -7.67 4.51 -9.03
N VAL A 2 -6.52 5.19 -8.89
CA VAL A 2 -5.94 6.19 -9.82
C VAL A 2 -4.47 5.81 -10.04
N ASN A 3 -4.01 5.62 -11.28
CA ASN A 3 -2.72 5.00 -11.60
C ASN A 3 -1.52 5.70 -10.95
N LEU A 4 -1.46 7.04 -10.98
CA LEU A 4 -0.40 7.78 -10.30
C LEU A 4 -0.40 7.62 -8.78
N LEU A 5 -1.58 7.65 -8.15
CA LEU A 5 -1.68 7.46 -6.69
C LEU A 5 -1.38 6.01 -6.30
N TRP A 6 -1.79 5.06 -7.15
CA TRP A 6 -1.44 3.65 -7.00
C TRP A 6 0.07 3.43 -7.15
N ALA A 7 0.76 4.09 -8.07
CA ALA A 7 2.22 4.03 -8.17
C ALA A 7 2.91 4.49 -6.87
N ALA A 8 2.34 5.50 -6.20
CA ALA A 8 2.83 5.99 -4.91
C ALA A 8 2.39 5.13 -3.71
N HIS A 9 1.54 4.11 -3.90
CA HIS A 9 0.99 3.32 -2.80
C HIS A 9 1.25 1.81 -2.92
N GLN A 10 1.37 1.26 -4.13
CA GLN A 10 1.42 -0.19 -4.37
C GLN A 10 2.57 -0.90 -3.64
N ILE A 11 3.64 -0.19 -3.27
CA ILE A 11 4.74 -0.75 -2.47
C ILE A 11 4.24 -1.25 -1.12
N HIS A 12 3.27 -0.55 -0.53
CA HIS A 12 2.54 -0.97 0.66
C HIS A 12 1.80 -2.30 0.46
N HIS A 13 1.15 -2.45 -0.70
CA HIS A 13 0.44 -3.67 -1.09
C HIS A 13 1.35 -4.77 -1.64
N SER A 14 2.64 -4.49 -1.88
CA SER A 14 3.53 -5.44 -2.55
C SER A 14 4.01 -6.58 -1.66
N SER A 15 3.63 -6.60 -0.37
CA SER A 15 3.97 -7.69 0.55
C SER A 15 3.07 -8.88 0.29
N GLU A 16 3.65 -10.07 0.11
CA GLU A 16 2.91 -11.33 0.02
C GLU A 16 2.58 -11.92 1.40
N ASP A 17 3.22 -11.39 2.45
CA ASP A 17 2.87 -11.60 3.85
C ASP A 17 2.07 -10.42 4.42
N TYR A 18 1.14 -10.70 5.33
CA TYR A 18 0.32 -9.67 5.97
C TYR A 18 0.47 -9.67 7.49
N ASN A 19 1.19 -8.69 8.01
CA ASN A 19 1.42 -8.52 9.44
C ASN A 19 1.69 -7.04 9.77
N LEU A 20 1.96 -6.72 11.03
CA LEU A 20 2.16 -5.35 11.48
C LEU A 20 3.31 -4.63 10.74
N LEU A 21 4.32 -5.35 10.24
CA LEU A 21 5.41 -4.75 9.47
C LEU A 21 4.96 -4.31 8.06
N THR A 22 3.86 -4.86 7.53
CA THR A 22 3.25 -4.38 6.28
C THR A 22 2.89 -2.90 6.39
N ALA A 23 2.47 -2.44 7.57
CA ALA A 23 2.20 -1.03 7.86
C ALA A 23 3.43 -0.14 7.65
N LEU A 24 4.65 -0.65 7.89
CA LEU A 24 5.89 0.10 7.76
C LEU A 24 6.41 0.17 6.32
N ARG A 25 5.85 -0.64 5.42
CA ARG A 25 6.27 -0.71 4.02
C ARG A 25 5.69 0.44 3.20
N GLN A 26 6.22 1.65 3.36
CA GLN A 26 5.72 2.85 2.68
C GLN A 26 6.54 3.18 1.42
N SER A 27 5.89 3.79 0.42
CA SER A 27 6.61 4.33 -0.74
C SER A 27 7.29 5.65 -0.39
N LEU A 28 8.46 5.90 -0.99
CA LEU A 28 9.11 7.22 -0.93
C LEU A 28 8.23 8.29 -1.59
N LEU A 29 7.46 7.91 -2.63
CA LEU A 29 6.61 8.81 -3.40
C LEU A 29 5.36 9.26 -2.64
N GLN A 30 4.91 8.47 -1.68
CA GLN A 30 3.70 8.75 -0.90
C GLN A 30 3.79 10.10 -0.17
N ARG A 31 4.98 10.45 0.32
CA ARG A 31 5.23 11.76 0.96
C ARG A 31 5.03 12.92 -0.03
N TYR A 32 5.40 12.72 -1.30
CA TYR A 32 5.30 13.73 -2.36
C TYR A 32 3.92 13.78 -3.04
N THR A 33 3.03 12.82 -2.78
CA THR A 33 1.63 12.89 -3.23
C THR A 33 0.70 13.40 -2.14
N SER A 34 1.04 13.21 -0.86
CA SER A 34 0.18 13.55 0.27
C SER A 34 -0.07 15.06 0.45
N TRP A 35 0.83 15.92 -0.02
CA TRP A 35 0.67 17.39 0.13
C TRP A 35 -0.58 17.92 -0.57
N ILE A 36 -1.03 17.28 -1.66
CA ILE A 36 -2.22 17.70 -2.40
C ILE A 36 -3.46 17.60 -1.49
N PHE A 37 -3.48 16.62 -0.60
CA PHE A 37 -4.56 16.43 0.39
C PHE A 37 -4.33 17.28 1.65
N ASN A 38 -3.07 17.47 2.07
CA ASN A 38 -2.75 18.20 3.30
C ASN A 38 -2.81 19.73 3.14
N LEU A 39 -2.45 20.27 1.97
CA LEU A 39 -2.37 21.70 1.73
C LEU A 39 -3.72 22.42 1.86
N PRO A 40 -4.85 21.87 1.35
CA PRO A 40 -6.17 22.43 1.64
C PRO A 40 -6.50 22.45 3.14
N MET A 41 -6.11 21.42 3.89
CA MET A 41 -6.36 21.36 5.34
C MET A 41 -5.58 22.42 6.12
N ALA A 42 -4.40 22.82 5.64
CA ALA A 42 -3.58 23.85 6.29
C ALA A 42 -4.28 25.22 6.39
N LEU A 43 -5.34 25.46 5.60
CA LEU A 43 -6.15 26.69 5.66
C LEU A 43 -7.12 26.70 6.85
N PHE A 44 -7.41 25.54 7.45
CA PHE A 44 -8.48 25.39 8.44
C PHE A 44 -8.01 24.71 9.73
N ILE A 45 -6.93 23.93 9.69
CA ILE A 45 -6.48 23.08 10.80
C ILE A 45 -5.17 23.63 11.39
N PRO A 46 -5.12 23.97 12.68
CA PRO A 46 -3.89 24.39 13.34
C PRO A 46 -2.78 23.32 13.24
N PRO A 47 -1.50 23.70 13.03
CA PRO A 47 -0.41 22.75 12.86
C PRO A 47 -0.27 21.72 14.01
N SER A 48 -0.51 22.14 15.26
CA SER A 48 -0.44 21.25 16.42
C SER A 48 -1.54 20.18 16.39
N VAL A 49 -2.77 20.55 16.01
CA VAL A 49 -3.90 19.62 15.87
C VAL A 49 -3.63 18.65 14.73
N PHE A 50 -3.11 19.14 13.60
CA PHE A 50 -2.71 18.29 12.48
C PHE A 50 -1.65 17.26 12.90
N ALA A 51 -0.61 17.69 13.62
CA ALA A 51 0.46 16.79 14.09
C ALA A 51 -0.08 15.68 15.01
N VAL A 52 -0.96 16.02 15.94
CA VAL A 52 -1.62 15.04 16.83
C VAL A 52 -2.49 14.08 16.03
N HIS A 53 -3.31 14.59 15.11
CA HIS A 53 -4.15 13.76 14.26
C HIS A 53 -3.33 12.79 13.40
N LEU A 54 -2.24 13.26 12.81
CA LEU A 54 -1.32 12.44 12.02
C LEU A 54 -0.78 11.28 12.86
N GLN A 55 -0.39 11.53 14.11
CA GLN A 55 0.13 10.48 14.99
C GLN A 55 -0.95 9.44 15.33
N PHE A 56 -2.18 9.87 15.64
CA PHE A 56 -3.29 8.95 15.86
C PHE A 56 -3.63 8.14 14.61
N ASN A 57 -3.59 8.77 13.43
CA ASN A 57 -3.82 8.08 12.17
C ASN A 57 -2.74 7.02 11.93
N LEU A 58 -1.46 7.33 12.15
CA LEU A 58 -0.36 6.38 12.03
C LEU A 58 -0.54 5.17 12.97
N LEU A 59 -0.87 5.42 14.24
CA LEU A 59 -1.16 4.35 15.19
C LEU A 59 -2.35 3.51 14.74
N TYR A 60 -3.42 4.16 14.27
CA TYR A 60 -4.61 3.48 13.76
C TYR A 60 -4.28 2.60 12.56
N GLN A 61 -3.56 3.14 11.57
CA GLN A 61 -3.14 2.40 10.39
C GLN A 61 -2.23 1.23 10.78
N PHE A 62 -1.35 1.38 11.77
CA PHE A 62 -0.46 0.30 12.17
C PHE A 62 -1.20 -0.95 12.66
N TRP A 63 -2.10 -0.81 13.64
CA TRP A 63 -2.68 -1.98 14.32
C TRP A 63 -3.66 -2.79 13.48
N ILE A 64 -4.28 -2.17 12.46
CA ILE A 64 -5.21 -2.87 11.56
C ILE A 64 -4.50 -3.87 10.62
N HIS A 65 -3.17 -3.85 10.54
CA HIS A 65 -2.40 -4.82 9.75
C HIS A 65 -2.15 -6.12 10.52
N THR A 66 -3.18 -6.92 10.68
CA THR A 66 -3.06 -8.24 11.32
C THR A 66 -4.08 -9.23 10.80
N GLU A 67 -3.73 -10.51 10.78
CA GLU A 67 -4.65 -11.62 10.53
C GLU A 67 -5.29 -12.15 11.81
N VAL A 68 -4.81 -11.74 12.99
CA VAL A 68 -5.23 -12.31 14.28
C VAL A 68 -6.66 -11.93 14.65
N ILE A 69 -7.06 -10.69 14.35
CA ILE A 69 -8.39 -10.17 14.69
C ILE A 69 -9.30 -10.35 13.48
N THR A 70 -10.27 -11.27 13.62
CA THR A 70 -11.19 -11.62 12.53
C THR A 70 -12.46 -10.78 12.52
N SER A 71 -12.91 -10.27 13.67
CA SER A 71 -14.02 -9.31 13.72
C SER A 71 -13.99 -8.41 14.95
N LEU A 72 -14.55 -7.20 14.82
CA LEU A 72 -14.87 -6.27 15.91
C LEU A 72 -16.40 -6.11 16.13
N GLY A 73 -17.21 -6.96 15.49
CA GLY A 73 -18.66 -6.92 15.59
C GLY A 73 -19.23 -5.57 15.09
N PRO A 74 -20.19 -4.95 15.81
CA PRO A 74 -20.89 -3.76 15.32
C PRO A 74 -20.00 -2.54 14.98
N LEU A 75 -18.76 -2.48 15.51
CA LEU A 75 -17.83 -1.40 15.15
C LEU A 75 -17.48 -1.41 13.65
N GLU A 76 -17.62 -2.55 12.98
CA GLU A 76 -17.38 -2.73 11.54
C GLU A 76 -18.35 -1.97 10.64
N PHE A 77 -19.45 -1.44 11.18
CA PHE A 77 -20.32 -0.57 10.39
C PHE A 77 -19.69 0.81 10.15
N ILE A 78 -18.79 1.26 11.02
CA ILE A 78 -18.25 2.63 11.01
C ILE A 78 -16.73 2.65 10.85
N LEU A 79 -16.03 1.75 11.54
CA LEU A 79 -14.57 1.70 11.59
C LEU A 79 -13.99 0.75 10.54
N ASN A 80 -12.85 1.14 9.96
CA ASN A 80 -12.00 0.21 9.23
C ASN A 80 -11.34 -0.73 10.24
N THR A 81 -11.51 -2.04 10.05
CA THR A 81 -11.05 -3.07 10.99
C THR A 81 -9.97 -3.91 10.33
N PRO A 82 -9.25 -4.76 11.09
CA PRO A 82 -8.28 -5.67 10.47
C PRO A 82 -8.88 -6.53 9.35
N SER A 83 -10.13 -6.98 9.47
CA SER A 83 -10.81 -7.73 8.41
C SER A 83 -11.05 -6.92 7.14
N HIS A 84 -11.58 -5.70 7.27
CA HIS A 84 -11.77 -4.81 6.12
C HIS A 84 -10.44 -4.45 5.44
N HIS A 85 -9.39 -4.23 6.26
CA HIS A 85 -8.07 -3.86 5.76
C HIS A 85 -7.34 -5.03 5.10
N ARG A 86 -7.58 -6.29 5.54
CA ARG A 86 -7.14 -7.47 4.79
C ARG A 86 -7.75 -7.50 3.39
N VAL A 87 -9.06 -7.24 3.26
CA VAL A 87 -9.71 -7.16 1.94
C VAL A 87 -9.08 -6.05 1.09
N HIS A 88 -8.83 -4.87 1.65
CA HIS A 88 -8.13 -3.80 0.94
C HIS A 88 -6.73 -4.21 0.41
N HIS A 89 -6.00 -5.00 1.19
CA HIS A 89 -4.69 -5.52 0.79
C HIS A 89 -4.74 -6.76 -0.11
N GLY A 90 -5.90 -7.38 -0.25
CA GLY A 90 -6.08 -8.60 -1.01
C GLY A 90 -5.99 -8.38 -2.51
N ARG A 91 -5.42 -9.37 -3.21
CA ARG A 91 -5.44 -9.43 -4.67
C ARG A 91 -6.47 -10.43 -5.22
N ASN A 92 -7.28 -11.05 -4.36
CA ASN A 92 -8.41 -11.86 -4.81
C ASN A 92 -9.36 -11.00 -5.67
N PRO A 93 -10.04 -11.58 -6.68
CA PRO A 93 -10.93 -10.79 -7.54
C PRO A 93 -11.98 -9.94 -6.79
N TYR A 94 -12.53 -10.43 -5.68
CA TYR A 94 -13.51 -9.68 -4.88
C TYR A 94 -12.90 -8.54 -4.07
N CYS A 95 -11.59 -8.56 -3.81
CA CYS A 95 -10.86 -7.55 -3.06
C CYS A 95 -10.48 -6.32 -3.89
N ILE A 96 -10.48 -6.45 -5.23
CA ILE A 96 -9.98 -5.41 -6.12
C ILE A 96 -10.86 -4.16 -6.07
N ASP A 97 -10.23 -3.00 -5.93
CA ASP A 97 -10.88 -1.69 -5.85
C ASP A 97 -11.90 -1.57 -4.68
N LYS A 98 -11.64 -2.22 -3.54
CA LYS A 98 -12.50 -2.21 -2.34
C LYS A 98 -11.85 -1.56 -1.11
N ASN A 99 -12.69 -1.15 -0.16
CA ASN A 99 -12.32 -0.75 1.21
C ASN A 99 -11.21 0.30 1.30
N TYR A 100 -11.39 1.47 0.69
CA TYR A 100 -10.40 2.55 0.65
C TYR A 100 -10.27 3.35 1.95
N GLY A 101 -11.26 3.30 2.83
CA GLY A 101 -11.32 4.09 4.05
C GLY A 101 -10.24 3.70 5.06
N GLY A 102 -9.26 4.57 5.30
CA GLY A 102 -8.17 4.28 6.23
C GLY A 102 -8.63 4.04 7.68
N THR A 103 -9.45 4.95 8.24
CA THR A 103 -9.98 4.81 9.61
C THR A 103 -11.48 4.53 9.64
N LEU A 104 -12.23 5.12 8.72
CA LEU A 104 -13.69 5.03 8.69
C LEU A 104 -14.13 4.29 7.43
N ILE A 105 -14.69 3.10 7.61
CA ILE A 105 -15.23 2.28 6.51
C ILE A 105 -16.60 2.78 6.04
N ILE A 106 -17.22 3.69 6.79
CA ILE A 106 -18.52 4.28 6.42
C ILE A 106 -18.48 4.94 5.03
N TRP A 107 -17.33 5.49 4.63
CA TRP A 107 -17.16 6.09 3.31
C TRP A 107 -17.34 5.05 2.20
N ASP A 108 -16.74 3.86 2.36
CA ASP A 108 -16.90 2.77 1.40
C ASP A 108 -18.33 2.27 1.31
N ARG A 109 -19.07 2.29 2.42
CA ARG A 109 -20.50 1.93 2.43
C ARG A 109 -21.33 2.98 1.68
N ILE A 110 -21.06 4.27 1.91
CA ILE A 110 -21.77 5.38 1.25
C ILE A 110 -21.49 5.38 -0.26
N PHE A 111 -20.25 5.14 -0.67
CA PHE A 111 -19.82 5.20 -2.07
C PHE A 111 -19.86 3.85 -2.79
N GLY A 112 -20.31 2.77 -2.14
CA GLY A 112 -20.50 1.46 -2.74
C GLY A 112 -19.22 0.67 -3.04
N THR A 113 -18.12 0.98 -2.34
CA THR A 113 -16.83 0.27 -2.45
C THR A 113 -16.55 -0.66 -1.28
N PHE A 114 -17.51 -0.81 -0.36
CA PHE A 114 -17.40 -1.75 0.75
C PHE A 114 -17.46 -3.20 0.28
N GLU A 115 -16.61 -4.04 0.87
CA GLU A 115 -16.62 -5.48 0.70
C GLU A 115 -16.25 -6.16 2.02
N ALA A 116 -17.01 -7.19 2.40
CA ALA A 116 -16.70 -7.97 3.59
C ALA A 116 -15.66 -9.05 3.26
N GLU A 117 -14.89 -9.48 4.25
CA GLU A 117 -14.00 -10.61 4.07
C GLU A 117 -14.81 -11.90 3.99
N ASP A 118 -14.74 -12.59 2.85
CA ASP A 118 -15.51 -13.81 2.57
C ASP A 118 -14.63 -15.06 2.49
N ALA A 119 -13.58 -15.00 1.67
CA ALA A 119 -12.63 -16.09 1.47
C ALA A 119 -11.26 -15.77 2.07
N LYS A 120 -10.37 -16.78 2.13
CA LYS A 120 -8.97 -16.56 2.49
C LYS A 120 -8.36 -15.53 1.54
N VAL A 121 -7.87 -14.43 2.11
CA VAL A 121 -7.21 -13.38 1.35
C VAL A 121 -5.80 -13.81 0.96
N VAL A 122 -5.45 -13.55 -0.29
CA VAL A 122 -4.09 -13.69 -0.84
C VAL A 122 -3.54 -12.30 -1.08
N TYR A 123 -2.33 -12.05 -0.61
CA TYR A 123 -1.69 -10.72 -0.62
C TYR A 123 -0.67 -10.57 -1.76
N GLY A 124 -0.08 -9.39 -1.85
CA GLY A 124 0.85 -8.99 -2.89
C GLY A 124 0.16 -8.29 -4.05
N LEU A 125 0.96 -7.88 -5.05
CA LEU A 125 0.41 -7.26 -6.26
C LEU A 125 -0.30 -8.30 -7.14
N THR A 126 -1.31 -7.86 -7.90
CA THR A 126 -1.98 -8.68 -8.93
C THR A 126 -1.01 -9.21 -9.98
N HIS A 127 0.03 -8.43 -10.30
CA HIS A 127 1.17 -8.84 -11.11
C HIS A 127 2.45 -8.82 -10.26
N PRO A 128 2.92 -9.97 -9.75
CA PRO A 128 4.10 -10.05 -8.90
C PRO A 128 5.36 -9.48 -9.55
N VAL A 129 6.14 -8.73 -8.77
CA VAL A 129 7.44 -8.19 -9.22
C VAL A 129 8.58 -9.20 -9.00
N ASN A 130 8.42 -10.12 -8.04
CA ASN A 130 9.40 -11.14 -7.66
C ASN A 130 10.79 -10.54 -7.40
N SER A 131 10.85 -9.51 -6.56
CA SER A 131 12.09 -8.84 -6.17
C SER A 131 11.94 -8.15 -4.81
N PHE A 132 13.04 -8.09 -4.06
CA PHE A 132 13.18 -7.29 -2.84
C PHE A 132 14.05 -6.05 -3.04
N GLU A 133 14.51 -5.78 -4.27
CA GLU A 133 15.37 -4.64 -4.55
C GLU A 133 14.59 -3.32 -4.43
N PRO A 134 14.94 -2.44 -3.47
CA PRO A 134 14.11 -1.30 -3.12
C PRO A 134 14.01 -0.26 -4.23
N ILE A 135 15.07 -0.01 -5.00
CA ILE A 135 15.05 1.00 -6.07
C ILE A 135 14.08 0.56 -7.17
N LEU A 136 14.18 -0.68 -7.62
CA LEU A 136 13.31 -1.28 -8.62
C LEU A 136 11.85 -1.21 -8.19
N LEU A 137 11.54 -1.59 -6.95
CA LEU A 137 10.17 -1.54 -6.44
C LEU A 137 9.59 -0.12 -6.42
N GLN A 138 10.42 0.90 -6.19
CA GLN A 138 9.98 2.31 -6.19
C GLN A 138 9.75 2.87 -7.59
N PHE A 139 10.64 2.57 -8.54
CA PHE A 139 10.64 3.23 -9.84
C PHE A 139 10.01 2.42 -10.98
N ARG A 140 9.88 1.09 -10.84
CA ARG A 140 9.23 0.24 -11.87
C ARG A 140 7.81 0.69 -12.22
N PRO A 141 6.94 1.06 -11.25
CA PRO A 141 5.61 1.57 -11.58
C PRO A 141 5.64 2.86 -12.40
N LEU A 142 6.55 3.78 -12.05
CA LEU A 142 6.72 5.04 -12.78
C LEU A 142 7.24 4.82 -14.20
N ALA A 143 8.21 3.92 -14.37
CA ALA A 143 8.72 3.53 -15.69
C ALA A 143 7.60 2.90 -16.55
N HIS A 144 6.75 2.07 -15.96
CA HIS A 144 5.60 1.51 -16.65
C HIS A 144 4.62 2.61 -17.10
N ILE A 145 4.23 3.52 -16.21
CA ILE A 145 3.36 4.66 -16.56
C ILE A 145 3.98 5.51 -17.67
N TRP A 146 5.27 5.82 -17.56
CA TRP A 146 6.00 6.61 -18.56
C TRP A 146 5.96 5.95 -19.94
N ASN A 147 6.31 4.67 -20.02
CA ASN A 147 6.32 3.93 -21.27
C ASN A 147 4.91 3.82 -21.87
N THR A 148 3.90 3.51 -21.04
CA THR A 148 2.50 3.42 -21.47
C THR A 148 1.98 4.78 -21.95
N PHE A 149 2.34 5.87 -21.28
CA PHE A 149 1.98 7.23 -21.68
C PHE A 149 2.54 7.57 -23.06
N TRP A 150 3.80 7.23 -23.35
CA TRP A 150 4.41 7.52 -24.65
C TRP A 150 3.89 6.62 -25.76
N ALA A 151 3.63 5.35 -25.48
CA ALA A 151 3.06 4.39 -26.42
C ALA A 151 1.59 4.66 -26.75
N THR A 152 0.84 5.31 -25.85
CA THR A 152 -0.60 5.55 -26.05
C THR A 152 -0.85 6.77 -26.94
N PRO A 153 -1.55 6.61 -28.08
CA PRO A 153 -1.86 7.72 -28.97
C PRO A 153 -3.01 8.59 -28.46
N GLY A 154 -2.92 9.90 -28.73
CA GLY A 154 -3.96 10.89 -28.42
C GLY A 154 -3.81 11.54 -27.04
N PHE A 155 -4.01 12.85 -26.99
CA PHE A 155 -3.81 13.65 -25.77
C PHE A 155 -4.71 13.22 -24.60
N CYS A 156 -6.01 13.00 -24.84
CA CYS A 156 -6.94 12.56 -23.80
C CYS A 156 -6.63 11.15 -23.27
N ASN A 157 -6.13 10.27 -24.14
CA ASN A 157 -5.73 8.92 -23.74
C ASN A 157 -4.45 8.96 -22.90
N LYS A 158 -3.48 9.81 -23.28
CA LYS A 158 -2.28 10.08 -22.47
C LYS A 158 -2.63 10.55 -21.06
N LEU A 159 -3.56 11.50 -20.92
CA LEU A 159 -4.07 11.91 -19.60
C LEU A 159 -4.78 10.76 -18.87
N SER A 160 -5.53 9.92 -19.60
CA SER A 160 -6.20 8.76 -19.03
C SER A 160 -5.21 7.74 -18.44
N VAL A 161 -4.03 7.55 -19.03
CA VAL A 161 -2.97 6.68 -18.46
C VAL A 161 -2.58 7.13 -17.05
N LEU A 162 -2.57 8.44 -16.79
CA LEU A 162 -2.17 9.00 -15.50
C LEU A 162 -3.28 8.90 -14.44
N PHE A 163 -4.53 9.17 -14.84
CA PHE A 163 -5.63 9.42 -13.90
C PHE A 163 -6.68 8.30 -13.80
N LYS A 164 -6.73 7.37 -14.76
CA LYS A 164 -7.59 6.18 -14.67
C LYS A 164 -6.89 5.04 -13.92
N GLY A 165 -7.54 3.89 -13.75
CA GLY A 165 -6.96 2.77 -13.01
C GLY A 165 -5.75 2.16 -13.74
N PRO A 166 -4.89 1.40 -13.04
CA PRO A 166 -3.70 0.77 -13.62
C PRO A 166 -4.02 -0.22 -14.76
N GLY A 167 -5.21 -0.83 -14.76
CA GLY A 167 -5.69 -1.71 -15.84
C GLY A 167 -6.30 -0.98 -17.05
N TRP A 168 -6.36 0.36 -17.04
CA TRP A 168 -6.99 1.12 -18.12
C TRP A 168 -6.18 1.08 -19.43
N GLY A 169 -6.88 1.04 -20.56
CA GLY A 169 -6.35 1.28 -21.89
C GLY A 169 -7.42 1.84 -22.84
N PRO A 170 -7.07 2.30 -24.05
CA PRO A 170 -8.04 2.78 -25.03
C PRO A 170 -9.15 1.75 -25.27
N GLY A 171 -10.41 2.16 -25.13
CA GLY A 171 -11.58 1.27 -25.26
C GLY A 171 -11.97 0.49 -24.00
N LYS A 172 -11.14 0.49 -22.94
CA LYS A 172 -11.46 -0.19 -21.66
C LYS A 172 -12.20 0.71 -20.67
N PRO A 173 -12.99 0.12 -19.73
CA PRO A 173 -13.60 0.85 -18.61
C PRO A 173 -12.56 1.55 -17.74
N ARG A 174 -12.97 2.53 -16.92
CA ARG A 174 -12.08 3.39 -16.12
C ARG A 174 -11.06 2.62 -15.28
N LEU A 175 -11.44 1.47 -14.73
CA LEU A 175 -10.58 0.67 -13.84
C LEU A 175 -9.85 -0.47 -14.57
N GLY A 176 -10.09 -0.62 -15.88
CA GLY A 176 -9.66 -1.79 -16.63
C GLY A 176 -10.74 -2.85 -16.70
N LEU A 177 -10.34 -4.07 -17.06
CA LEU A 177 -11.20 -5.24 -17.18
C LEU A 177 -10.84 -6.21 -16.05
N PRO A 178 -11.76 -6.55 -15.14
CA PRO A 178 -11.50 -7.51 -14.06
C PRO A 178 -11.04 -8.88 -14.58
N GLU A 179 -11.45 -9.27 -15.79
CA GLU A 179 -11.09 -10.54 -16.42
C GLU A 179 -9.60 -10.61 -16.81
N GLU A 180 -8.90 -9.47 -16.87
CA GLU A 180 -7.46 -9.42 -17.14
C GLU A 180 -6.60 -9.61 -15.89
N ILE A 181 -7.22 -9.58 -14.69
CA ILE A 181 -6.53 -9.77 -13.43
C ILE A 181 -6.24 -11.28 -13.27
N PRO A 182 -4.98 -11.66 -12.97
CA PRO A 182 -4.63 -13.06 -12.78
C PRO A 182 -5.49 -13.74 -11.71
N VAL A 183 -5.99 -14.93 -12.04
CA VAL A 183 -6.83 -15.72 -11.13
C VAL A 183 -6.02 -16.18 -9.92
N VAL A 184 -6.57 -15.96 -8.73
CA VAL A 184 -6.04 -16.52 -7.49
C VAL A 184 -6.49 -17.97 -7.35
N THR A 185 -5.52 -18.88 -7.24
CA THR A 185 -5.70 -20.34 -7.21
C THR A 185 -5.64 -20.94 -5.81
N GLY A 186 -5.16 -20.18 -4.82
CA GLY A 186 -4.90 -20.67 -3.45
C GLY A 186 -3.61 -21.48 -3.31
N LYS A 187 -2.82 -21.61 -4.40
CA LYS A 187 -1.53 -22.32 -4.44
C LYS A 187 -0.35 -21.36 -4.65
N GLU A 188 -0.57 -20.07 -4.49
CA GLU A 188 0.45 -19.05 -4.62
C GLU A 188 1.54 -19.28 -3.56
N VAL A 189 2.79 -19.28 -4.00
CA VAL A 189 3.96 -19.40 -3.11
C VAL A 189 4.63 -18.03 -3.07
N PRO A 190 4.80 -17.41 -1.88
CA PRO A 190 5.50 -16.15 -1.75
C PRO A 190 6.91 -16.20 -2.36
N TYR A 191 7.34 -15.11 -2.95
CA TYR A 191 8.67 -14.97 -3.51
C TYR A 191 9.73 -15.10 -2.40
N ASN A 192 10.53 -16.17 -2.48
CA ASN A 192 11.57 -16.47 -1.51
C ASN A 192 12.86 -16.93 -2.23
N PRO A 193 13.73 -16.00 -2.66
CA PRO A 193 14.94 -16.32 -3.38
C PRO A 193 15.99 -16.92 -2.43
N SER A 194 16.77 -17.88 -2.91
CA SER A 194 17.94 -18.36 -2.18
C SER A 194 19.01 -17.26 -2.14
N VAL A 195 19.38 -16.84 -0.94
CA VAL A 195 20.50 -15.92 -0.71
C VAL A 195 21.72 -16.67 -0.21
N SER A 196 22.92 -16.23 -0.60
CA SER A 196 24.16 -16.89 -0.18
C SER A 196 24.40 -16.70 1.32
N ALA A 197 25.10 -17.65 1.95
CA ALA A 197 25.44 -17.56 3.36
C ALA A 197 26.23 -16.27 3.69
N TYR A 198 27.10 -15.83 2.79
CA TYR A 198 27.83 -14.57 2.94
C TYR A 198 26.89 -13.35 3.01
N LEU A 199 25.89 -13.27 2.14
CA LEU A 199 24.92 -12.16 2.17
C LEU A 199 24.07 -12.19 3.44
N ASN A 200 23.68 -13.38 3.91
CA ASN A 200 23.01 -13.51 5.20
C ASN A 200 23.89 -13.01 6.35
N CYS A 201 25.16 -13.45 6.42
CA CYS A 201 26.09 -13.00 7.44
C CYS A 201 26.30 -11.48 7.38
N TYR A 202 26.49 -10.93 6.18
CA TYR A 202 26.60 -9.50 5.97
C TYR A 202 25.36 -8.76 6.49
N ALA A 203 24.16 -9.20 6.12
CA ALA A 203 22.92 -8.55 6.54
C ALA A 203 22.74 -8.57 8.07
N VAL A 204 23.00 -9.71 8.71
CA VAL A 204 22.89 -9.85 10.17
C VAL A 204 23.91 -8.97 10.90
N ILE A 205 25.18 -9.01 10.49
CA ILE A 205 26.25 -8.20 11.10
C ILE A 205 25.96 -6.71 10.88
N HIS A 206 25.61 -6.32 9.66
CA HIS A 206 25.29 -4.94 9.33
C HIS A 206 24.09 -4.44 10.15
N PHE A 207 23.03 -5.24 10.27
CA PHE A 207 21.89 -4.91 11.12
C PHE A 207 22.31 -4.72 12.59
N ALA A 208 23.10 -5.64 13.15
CA ALA A 208 23.57 -5.54 14.52
C ALA A 208 24.40 -4.27 14.77
N VAL A 209 25.33 -3.94 13.85
CA VAL A 209 26.14 -2.71 13.92
C VAL A 209 25.27 -1.46 13.84
N ILE A 210 24.28 -1.42 12.93
CA ILE A 210 23.38 -0.26 12.82
C ILE A 210 22.54 -0.08 14.09
N VAL A 211 22.05 -1.18 14.68
CA VAL A 211 21.30 -1.14 15.94
C VAL A 211 22.18 -0.62 17.08
N ASP A 212 23.41 -1.11 17.19
CA ASP A 212 24.37 -0.68 18.21
C ASP A 212 24.71 0.82 18.09
N LEU A 213 25.08 1.27 16.89
CA LEU A 213 25.34 2.69 16.61
C LEU A 213 24.12 3.58 16.90
N TYR A 214 22.92 3.09 16.62
CA TYR A 214 21.70 3.83 16.90
C TYR A 214 21.41 3.92 18.40
N ILE A 215 21.65 2.84 19.15
CA ILE A 215 21.54 2.83 20.62
C ILE A 215 22.55 3.82 21.23
N ASP A 216 23.82 3.79 20.79
CA ASP A 216 24.85 4.70 21.26
C ASP A 216 24.52 6.17 20.95
N LEU A 217 24.01 6.44 19.75
CA LEU A 217 23.56 7.78 19.37
C LEU A 217 22.43 8.26 20.28
N LEU A 218 21.41 7.42 20.52
CA LEU A 218 20.30 7.75 21.40
C LEU A 218 20.78 8.00 22.84
N ALA A 219 21.65 7.14 23.36
CA ALA A 219 22.22 7.29 24.70
C ALA A 219 22.95 8.63 24.84
N THR A 220 23.77 8.99 23.84
CA THR A 220 24.52 10.26 23.84
C THR A 220 23.60 11.48 23.79
N VAL A 221 22.56 11.46 22.95
CA VAL A 221 21.59 12.56 22.82
C VAL A 221 20.70 12.72 24.06
N THR A 222 20.42 11.63 24.79
CA THR A 222 19.63 11.70 26.03
C THR A 222 20.41 12.18 27.25
N VAL A 223 21.74 12.17 27.19
CA VAL A 223 22.63 12.58 28.30
C VAL A 223 23.07 14.04 28.18
N SER A 224 22.90 14.67 27.01
CA SER A 224 23.14 16.11 26.75
C SER A 224 21.88 16.95 26.87
#